data_AF-A0AAP5YDF4-F1
#
_entry.id   AF-A0AAP5YDF4-F1
#
_cell.length_a   1.000
_cell.length_b   1.000
_cell.length_c   1.000
_cell.angle_alpha   90.00
_cell.angle_beta   90.00
_cell.angle_gamma   90.00
#
_symmetry.space_group_name_H-M   'P 1'
#
loop_
_entity.id
_entity.type
_entity.pdbx_description
1 polymer ?
#
loop_
_entity_poly.entity_id
_entity_poly.type
_entity_poly.pdbx_seq_one_letter_code
_entity_poly.pdbx_strand_id
1 'polypeptide(L)'
;MSANRVTPEWGYIGKMPAKGDFVKDGISPEFANRWHDWQQAVIAVSKEQLGDTWNDYFLTAPVWHFALDVSYMDDATYIGSMIPSVDACGRYFFFTVVRAVKGKAAQYWAQSGWTEDSQTLALSVLDDEFVFDVWHRSMQQKCELVSEVSICNEEMALL
;
A
#
# COMPACT_ATOMS: atom_id res chain seq x y z
N MET A 1 16.85 2.39 -16.33
CA MET A 1 17.14 3.28 -15.19
C MET A 1 15.97 4.23 -15.05
N SER A 2 14.94 3.78 -14.33
CA SER A 2 13.70 4.55 -14.14
C SER A 2 13.89 5.49 -12.95
N ALA A 3 13.32 6.69 -13.07
CA ALA A 3 13.56 7.85 -12.22
C ALA A 3 13.01 7.68 -10.79
N ASN A 4 13.62 8.43 -9.86
CA ASN A 4 13.25 8.63 -8.46
C ASN A 4 11.78 9.12 -8.32
N ARG A 5 10.82 8.21 -8.46
CA ARG A 5 9.38 8.50 -8.59
C ARG A 5 8.83 8.95 -7.25
N VAL A 6 8.15 10.09 -7.23
CA VAL A 6 7.43 10.58 -6.05
C VAL A 6 6.03 10.95 -6.47
N THR A 7 5.05 10.49 -5.70
CA THR A 7 3.65 10.84 -5.93
C THR A 7 3.11 11.72 -4.79
N PRO A 8 2.34 12.77 -5.10
CA PRO A 8 1.67 13.57 -4.08
C PRO A 8 0.49 12.83 -3.45
N GLU A 9 -0.07 11.87 -4.17
CA GLU A 9 -1.29 11.13 -3.81
C GLU A 9 -0.96 9.65 -3.54
N TRP A 10 -1.87 9.00 -2.81
CA TRP A 10 -1.88 7.56 -2.62
C TRP A 10 -2.34 6.87 -3.92
N GLY A 11 -1.72 5.75 -4.24
CA GLY A 11 -2.19 4.77 -5.21
C GLY A 11 -2.68 3.49 -4.51
N TYR A 12 -3.20 2.56 -5.29
CA TYR A 12 -3.69 1.29 -4.76
C TYR A 12 -3.53 0.14 -5.76
N ILE A 13 -3.57 -1.09 -5.24
CA ILE A 13 -3.62 -2.32 -6.02
C ILE A 13 -4.23 -3.46 -5.19
N GLY A 14 -4.99 -4.33 -5.82
CA GLY A 14 -5.45 -5.59 -5.21
C GLY A 14 -6.91 -5.88 -5.49
N LYS A 15 -7.56 -6.56 -4.55
CA LYS A 15 -8.99 -6.89 -4.61
C LYS A 15 -9.76 -6.15 -3.53
N MET A 16 -11.00 -5.77 -3.84
CA MET A 16 -11.94 -5.16 -2.90
C MET A 16 -13.33 -5.78 -3.08
N PRO A 17 -14.14 -5.90 -2.02
CA PRO A 17 -15.45 -6.52 -2.08
C PRO A 17 -16.38 -5.94 -3.16
N ALA A 18 -16.29 -4.63 -3.42
CA ALA A 18 -17.13 -3.92 -4.38
C ALA A 18 -16.80 -4.17 -5.86
N LYS A 19 -15.71 -4.88 -6.18
CA LYS A 19 -15.25 -5.11 -7.56
C LYS A 19 -15.04 -6.60 -7.80
N GLY A 20 -15.43 -7.07 -8.99
CA GLY A 20 -15.26 -8.46 -9.38
C GLY A 20 -13.81 -8.81 -9.73
N ASP A 21 -13.03 -7.87 -10.24
CA ASP A 21 -11.66 -8.09 -10.70
C ASP A 21 -10.63 -7.23 -9.94
N PHE A 22 -9.36 -7.47 -10.23
CA PHE A 22 -8.26 -6.65 -9.72
C PHE A 22 -8.42 -5.18 -10.10
N VAL A 23 -8.16 -4.32 -9.12
CA VAL A 23 -8.09 -2.88 -9.33
C VAL A 23 -6.68 -2.38 -9.07
N LYS A 24 -6.29 -1.33 -9.78
CA LYS A 24 -5.05 -0.59 -9.53
C LYS A 24 -5.15 0.82 -10.10
N ASP A 25 -4.56 1.78 -9.41
CA ASP A 25 -4.34 3.13 -9.91
C ASP A 25 -3.22 3.84 -9.14
N GLY A 26 -2.64 4.90 -9.71
CA GLY A 26 -1.66 5.76 -9.01
C GLY A 26 -0.27 5.16 -8.78
N ILE A 27 0.02 3.98 -9.34
CA ILE A 27 1.30 3.24 -9.13
C ILE A 27 2.07 3.00 -10.44
N SER A 28 3.38 2.71 -10.33
CA SER A 28 4.17 2.29 -11.50
C SER A 28 3.81 0.85 -11.91
N PRO A 29 3.85 0.53 -13.22
CA PRO A 29 3.72 -0.86 -13.67
C PRO A 29 4.75 -1.80 -13.04
N GLU A 30 5.97 -1.31 -12.83
CA GLU A 30 7.07 -2.05 -12.21
C GLU A 30 6.74 -2.43 -10.77
N PHE A 31 6.29 -1.46 -9.94
CA PHE A 31 5.81 -1.74 -8.58
C PHE A 31 4.64 -2.72 -8.61
N ALA A 32 3.63 -2.45 -9.45
CA ALA A 32 2.42 -3.24 -9.52
C ALA A 32 2.70 -4.72 -9.77
N ASN A 33 3.58 -5.02 -10.74
CA ASN A 33 3.92 -6.39 -11.11
C ASN A 33 4.71 -7.09 -9.99
N ARG A 34 5.80 -6.48 -9.49
CA ARG A 34 6.61 -7.07 -8.42
C ARG A 34 5.80 -7.33 -7.15
N TRP A 35 4.97 -6.36 -6.76
CA TRP A 35 4.13 -6.46 -5.58
C TRP A 35 3.06 -7.54 -5.72
N HIS A 36 2.43 -7.63 -6.90
CA HIS A 36 1.45 -8.66 -7.20
C HIS A 36 2.06 -10.07 -7.18
N ASP A 37 3.21 -10.27 -7.83
CA ASP A 37 3.90 -11.57 -7.90
C ASP A 37 4.32 -12.03 -6.50
N TRP A 38 4.84 -11.12 -5.68
CA TRP A 38 5.17 -11.42 -4.28
C TRP A 38 3.94 -11.84 -3.47
N GLN A 39 2.82 -11.11 -3.58
CA GLN A 39 1.58 -11.46 -2.88
C GLN A 39 1.00 -12.81 -3.32
N GLN A 40 1.07 -13.13 -4.61
CA GLN A 40 0.65 -14.43 -5.12
C GLN A 40 1.46 -15.55 -4.46
N ALA A 41 2.78 -15.40 -4.35
CA ALA A 41 3.64 -16.35 -3.67
C ALA A 41 3.31 -16.47 -2.18
N VAL A 42 3.10 -15.34 -1.49
CA VAL A 42 2.70 -15.33 -0.07
C VAL A 42 1.39 -16.10 0.14
N ILE A 43 0.38 -15.88 -0.70
CA ILE A 43 -0.91 -16.59 -0.61
C ILE A 43 -0.73 -18.09 -0.89
N ALA A 44 0.02 -18.44 -1.94
CA ALA A 44 0.25 -19.84 -2.30
C ALA A 44 0.95 -20.61 -1.17
N VAL A 45 2.05 -20.06 -0.66
CA VAL A 45 2.85 -20.70 0.40
C VAL A 45 2.06 -20.75 1.72
N SER A 46 1.36 -19.68 2.10
CA SER A 46 0.56 -19.70 3.33
C SER A 46 -0.60 -20.70 3.26
N LYS A 47 -1.26 -20.86 2.10
CA LYS A 47 -2.29 -21.89 1.89
C LYS A 47 -1.74 -23.29 2.06
N GLU A 48 -0.57 -23.55 1.49
CA GLU A 48 0.10 -24.85 1.63
C GLU A 48 0.43 -25.16 3.09
N GLN A 49 0.93 -24.17 3.84
CA GLN A 49 1.36 -24.36 5.23
C GLN A 49 0.20 -24.46 6.23
N LEU A 50 -0.87 -23.69 6.04
CA LEU A 50 -1.99 -23.61 6.99
C LEU A 50 -3.17 -24.54 6.64
N GLY A 51 -3.20 -25.06 5.41
CA GLY A 51 -4.23 -25.99 4.95
C GLY A 51 -5.64 -25.48 5.20
N ASP A 52 -6.49 -26.31 5.80
CA ASP A 52 -7.91 -26.01 6.01
C ASP A 52 -8.15 -24.81 6.93
N THR A 53 -7.19 -24.46 7.79
CA THR A 53 -7.29 -23.29 8.70
C THR A 53 -6.93 -21.96 8.02
N TRP A 54 -6.46 -21.99 6.77
CA TRP A 54 -5.95 -20.80 6.09
C TRP A 54 -6.99 -19.68 5.98
N ASN A 55 -8.26 -20.00 5.66
CA ASN A 55 -9.30 -18.99 5.48
C ASN A 55 -9.56 -18.21 6.77
N ASP A 56 -9.62 -18.92 7.91
CA ASP A 56 -9.87 -18.32 9.23
C ASP A 56 -8.74 -17.36 9.62
N TYR A 57 -7.49 -17.74 9.36
CA TYR A 57 -6.33 -16.89 9.61
C TYR A 57 -6.19 -15.73 8.62
N PHE A 58 -6.49 -15.95 7.34
CA PHE A 58 -6.32 -14.93 6.32
C PHE A 58 -7.25 -13.73 6.56
N LEU A 59 -8.54 -13.97 6.81
CA LEU A 59 -9.50 -12.88 7.03
C LEU A 59 -9.34 -12.18 8.39
N THR A 60 -8.65 -12.81 9.33
CA THR A 60 -8.34 -12.21 10.65
C THR A 60 -6.90 -11.68 10.73
N ALA A 61 -6.16 -11.73 9.62
CA ALA A 61 -4.81 -11.21 9.56
C ALA A 61 -4.80 -9.69 9.83
N PRO A 62 -3.77 -9.18 10.53
CA PRO A 62 -3.71 -7.76 10.87
C PRO A 62 -3.47 -6.91 9.63
N VAL A 63 -3.68 -5.60 9.78
CA VAL A 63 -3.16 -4.61 8.83
C VAL A 63 -1.63 -4.62 8.90
N TRP A 64 -0.97 -4.66 7.74
CA TRP A 64 0.48 -4.57 7.65
C TRP A 64 0.88 -3.24 7.03
N HIS A 65 1.49 -2.37 7.83
CA HIS A 65 2.18 -1.18 7.34
C HIS A 65 3.57 -1.56 6.82
N PHE A 66 4.02 -0.92 5.75
CA PHE A 66 5.34 -1.15 5.19
C PHE A 66 6.01 0.15 4.75
N ALA A 67 7.34 0.14 4.81
CA ALA A 67 8.21 1.07 4.10
C ALA A 67 9.31 0.24 3.40
N LEU A 68 9.31 0.25 2.07
CA LEU A 68 10.23 -0.49 1.20
C LEU A 68 11.21 0.49 0.57
N ASP A 69 12.49 0.32 0.90
CA ASP A 69 13.53 1.22 0.42
C ASP A 69 13.73 1.10 -1.10
N VAL A 70 14.17 2.20 -1.72
CA VAL A 70 14.49 2.26 -3.15
C VAL A 70 15.44 1.15 -3.61
N SER A 71 16.30 0.63 -2.72
CA SER A 71 17.19 -0.49 -3.03
C SER A 71 16.46 -1.79 -3.43
N TYR A 72 15.16 -1.93 -3.12
CA TYR A 72 14.35 -3.10 -3.47
C TYR A 72 13.44 -2.87 -4.70
N MET A 73 13.02 -1.63 -4.94
CA MET A 73 12.04 -1.29 -5.98
C MET A 73 12.63 -0.52 -7.17
N ASP A 74 13.92 -0.16 -7.11
CA ASP A 74 14.73 0.51 -8.14
C ASP A 74 14.28 1.92 -8.57
N ASP A 75 13.00 2.30 -8.38
CA ASP A 75 12.45 3.57 -8.84
C ASP A 75 12.06 4.53 -7.69
N ALA A 76 11.68 4.05 -6.51
CA ALA A 76 11.38 4.89 -5.35
C ALA A 76 11.39 4.10 -4.04
N THR A 77 11.40 4.82 -2.91
CA THR A 77 10.94 4.25 -1.65
C THR A 77 9.42 4.22 -1.67
N TYR A 78 8.81 3.13 -1.20
CA TYR A 78 7.35 2.98 -1.13
C TYR A 78 6.89 2.81 0.29
N ILE A 79 5.87 3.56 0.69
CA ILE A 79 5.19 3.40 1.98
C ILE A 79 3.73 3.01 1.74
N GLY A 80 3.12 2.30 2.68
CA GLY A 80 1.73 1.93 2.53
C GLY A 80 1.20 0.93 3.55
N SER A 81 -0.07 0.60 3.38
CA SER A 81 -0.78 -0.38 4.20
C SER A 81 -1.38 -1.48 3.32
N MET A 82 -1.24 -2.72 3.77
CA MET A 82 -1.80 -3.91 3.13
C MET A 82 -2.77 -4.61 4.09
N ILE A 83 -3.92 -5.02 3.57
CA ILE A 83 -4.97 -5.71 4.33
C ILE A 83 -5.38 -7.00 3.62
N PRO A 84 -5.79 -8.04 4.36
CA PRO A 84 -6.52 -9.15 3.75
C PRO A 84 -7.84 -8.65 3.16
N SER A 85 -8.23 -9.22 2.02
CA SER A 85 -9.42 -8.80 1.30
C SER A 85 -10.00 -9.94 0.44
N VAL A 86 -11.12 -9.66 -0.21
CA VAL A 86 -11.83 -10.58 -1.09
C VAL A 86 -12.49 -9.76 -2.20
N ASP A 87 -12.63 -10.31 -3.40
CA ASP A 87 -13.47 -9.69 -4.44
C ASP A 87 -14.94 -10.09 -4.32
N ALA A 88 -15.80 -9.46 -5.13
CA ALA A 88 -17.22 -9.77 -5.21
C ALA A 88 -17.54 -11.25 -5.57
N CYS A 89 -16.55 -11.99 -6.09
CA CYS A 89 -16.68 -13.40 -6.44
C CYS A 89 -16.16 -14.35 -5.34
N GLY A 90 -15.74 -13.83 -4.17
CA GLY A 90 -15.23 -14.66 -3.07
C GLY A 90 -13.78 -15.11 -3.24
N ARG A 91 -13.01 -14.53 -4.17
CA ARG A 91 -11.61 -14.91 -4.41
C ARG A 91 -10.68 -14.08 -3.53
N TYR A 92 -10.09 -14.71 -2.52
CA TYR A 92 -9.15 -14.07 -1.58
C TYR A 92 -7.90 -13.50 -2.25
N PHE A 93 -7.56 -12.27 -1.88
CA PHE A 93 -6.29 -11.61 -2.20
C PHE A 93 -6.10 -10.41 -1.26
N PHE A 94 -4.95 -9.75 -1.27
CA PHE A 94 -4.81 -8.53 -0.48
C PHE A 94 -5.37 -7.30 -1.21
N PHE A 95 -5.64 -6.26 -0.43
CA PHE A 95 -5.76 -4.90 -0.92
C PHE A 95 -4.59 -4.08 -0.37
N THR A 96 -3.99 -3.23 -1.18
CA THR A 96 -2.87 -2.38 -0.77
C THR A 96 -3.13 -0.93 -1.16
N VAL A 97 -2.94 -0.02 -0.21
CA VAL A 97 -2.76 1.42 -0.43
C VAL A 97 -1.28 1.74 -0.32
N VAL A 98 -0.73 2.49 -1.27
CA VAL A 98 0.72 2.70 -1.40
C VAL A 98 1.05 4.08 -1.98
N ARG A 99 2.17 4.66 -1.58
CA ARG A 99 2.67 5.93 -2.10
C ARG A 99 4.17 5.85 -2.36
N ALA A 100 4.60 6.38 -3.50
CA ALA A 100 6.00 6.53 -3.83
C ALA A 100 6.54 7.82 -3.21
N VAL A 101 7.64 7.73 -2.47
CA VAL A 101 8.18 8.80 -1.64
C VAL A 101 9.69 8.94 -1.78
N LYS A 102 10.22 10.11 -1.41
CA LYS A 102 11.67 10.39 -1.36
C LYS A 102 12.25 10.01 -0.01
N GLY A 103 13.54 9.65 0.01
CA GLY A 103 14.26 9.35 1.25
C GLY A 103 14.26 7.86 1.58
N LYS A 104 14.84 7.52 2.73
CA LYS A 104 15.05 6.13 3.16
C LYS A 104 13.83 5.60 3.90
N ALA A 105 13.55 4.30 3.75
CA ALA A 105 12.42 3.67 4.44
C ALA A 105 12.44 3.90 5.97
N ALA A 106 13.61 3.89 6.59
CA ALA A 106 13.77 4.14 8.03
C ALA A 106 13.27 5.52 8.50
N GLN A 107 13.32 6.54 7.64
CA GLN A 107 12.81 7.88 7.99
C GLN A 107 11.30 7.88 8.17
N TYR A 108 10.58 7.09 7.35
CA TYR A 108 9.14 6.93 7.44
C TYR A 108 8.72 6.11 8.66
N TRP A 109 9.55 5.18 9.13
CA TRP A 109 9.28 4.50 10.40
C TRP A 109 9.43 5.43 11.61
N ALA A 110 10.35 6.39 11.57
CA ALA A 110 10.49 7.39 12.62
C ALA A 110 9.33 8.40 12.65
N GLN A 111 8.67 8.62 11.50
CA GLN A 111 7.53 9.52 11.34
C GLN A 111 6.30 8.73 10.89
N SER A 112 5.71 7.95 11.78
CA SER A 112 4.67 6.96 11.44
C SER A 112 3.28 7.55 11.16
N GLY A 113 3.09 8.87 11.07
CA GLY A 113 1.76 9.48 10.85
C GLY A 113 1.06 8.99 9.57
N TRP A 114 1.81 8.60 8.55
CA TRP A 114 1.28 8.05 7.29
C TRP A 114 0.59 6.68 7.46
N THR A 115 0.85 5.94 8.55
CA THR A 115 0.23 4.62 8.75
C THR A 115 -1.26 4.76 8.99
N GLU A 116 -1.68 5.78 9.74
CA GLU A 116 -3.10 6.05 10.02
C GLU A 116 -3.87 6.38 8.74
N ASP A 117 -3.32 7.26 7.91
CA ASP A 117 -3.91 7.66 6.62
C ASP A 117 -4.06 6.45 5.69
N SER A 118 -2.97 5.73 5.45
CA SER A 118 -2.97 4.58 4.54
C SER A 118 -3.83 3.42 5.05
N GLN A 119 -3.86 3.20 6.37
CA GLN A 119 -4.74 2.21 6.99
C GLN A 119 -6.20 2.56 6.80
N THR A 120 -6.57 3.81 7.06
CA THR A 120 -7.95 4.28 6.94
C THR A 120 -8.46 4.08 5.52
N LEU A 121 -7.65 4.47 4.52
CA LEU A 121 -7.97 4.26 3.11
C LEU A 121 -8.05 2.77 2.73
N ALA A 122 -7.18 1.93 3.30
CA ALA A 122 -7.20 0.50 3.02
C ALA A 122 -8.45 -0.16 3.62
N LEU A 123 -8.74 0.08 4.91
CA LEU A 123 -9.87 -0.54 5.61
C LEU A 123 -11.23 -0.08 5.08
N SER A 124 -11.35 1.15 4.61
CA SER A 124 -12.64 1.67 4.11
C SER A 124 -13.21 0.85 2.95
N VAL A 125 -12.38 0.12 2.20
CA VAL A 125 -12.88 -0.72 1.09
C VAL A 125 -13.65 -1.95 1.56
N LEU A 126 -13.54 -2.29 2.85
CA LEU A 126 -14.24 -3.41 3.48
C LEU A 126 -15.58 -2.98 4.11
N ASP A 127 -15.92 -1.69 4.10
CA ASP A 127 -17.16 -1.17 4.68
C ASP A 127 -18.38 -1.60 3.84
N ASP A 128 -19.47 -1.97 4.51
CA ASP A 128 -20.74 -2.32 3.88
C ASP A 128 -21.34 -1.13 3.11
N GLU A 129 -21.08 0.11 3.55
CA GLU A 129 -21.53 1.34 2.90
C GLU A 129 -20.53 1.89 1.86
N PHE A 130 -19.54 1.08 1.44
CA PHE A 130 -18.50 1.52 0.52
C PHE A 130 -19.04 2.02 -0.83
N VAL A 131 -18.66 3.25 -1.20
CA VAL A 131 -18.92 3.84 -2.52
C VAL A 131 -17.61 4.20 -3.21
N PHE A 132 -17.28 3.46 -4.28
CA PHE A 132 -15.99 3.56 -4.97
C PHE A 132 -15.64 5.00 -5.40
N ASP A 133 -16.56 5.74 -6.01
CA ASP A 133 -16.27 7.09 -6.53
C ASP A 133 -16.00 8.11 -5.40
N VAL A 134 -16.63 7.93 -4.24
CA VAL A 134 -16.41 8.78 -3.06
C VAL A 134 -15.04 8.48 -2.46
N TRP A 135 -14.73 7.19 -2.26
CA TRP A 135 -13.45 6.74 -1.75
C TRP A 135 -12.28 7.08 -2.67
N HIS A 136 -12.42 6.90 -3.99
CA HIS A 136 -11.39 7.26 -4.94
C HIS A 136 -11.10 8.77 -4.88
N ARG A 137 -12.13 9.60 -4.73
CA ARG A 137 -11.96 11.05 -4.58
C ARG A 137 -11.22 11.42 -3.28
N SER A 138 -11.47 10.72 -2.17
CA SER A 138 -10.73 10.98 -0.93
C SER A 138 -9.25 10.62 -1.05
N MET A 139 -8.88 9.63 -1.87
CA MET A 139 -7.47 9.32 -2.13
C MET A 139 -6.69 10.44 -2.84
N GLN A 140 -7.38 11.27 -3.62
CA GLN A 140 -6.79 12.39 -4.35
C GLN A 140 -6.68 13.66 -3.50
N GLN A 141 -7.26 13.68 -2.30
CA GLN A 141 -7.08 14.80 -1.39
C GLN A 141 -5.64 14.80 -0.85
N LYS A 142 -4.96 15.95 -0.95
CA LYS A 142 -3.54 16.06 -0.58
C LYS A 142 -3.33 15.66 0.87
N CYS A 143 -2.50 14.64 1.07
CA CYS A 143 -1.90 14.32 2.36
C CYS A 143 -0.71 15.29 2.57
N GLU A 144 -0.93 16.35 3.35
CA GLU A 144 0.04 17.44 3.64
C GLU A 144 1.27 16.97 4.44
N LEU A 145 1.24 15.76 4.99
CA LEU A 145 2.25 15.22 5.90
C LEU A 145 3.64 14.98 5.28
N VAL A 146 3.81 15.04 3.95
CA VAL A 146 5.08 14.67 3.28
C VAL A 146 5.87 15.89 2.76
N SER A 147 5.31 17.10 2.80
CA SER A 147 6.05 18.30 2.33
C SER A 147 7.18 18.75 3.26
N GLU A 148 7.17 18.39 4.54
CA GLU A 148 8.14 18.89 5.52
C GLU A 148 9.45 18.08 5.58
N VAL A 149 9.46 16.84 5.06
CA VAL A 149 10.65 15.98 5.09
C VAL A 149 11.79 16.53 4.20
N SER A 150 11.47 17.40 3.23
CA SER A 150 12.49 18.00 2.35
C SER A 150 13.21 19.20 2.98
N ILE A 151 12.69 19.81 4.05
CA ILE A 151 13.21 21.10 4.56
C ILE A 151 14.30 20.90 5.62
N CYS A 152 14.24 19.82 6.41
CA CYS A 152 15.23 19.60 7.49
C CYS A 152 16.62 19.13 7.04
N ASN A 153 16.85 18.90 5.74
CA ASN A 153 18.13 18.37 5.25
C ASN A 153 19.11 19.41 4.68
N GLU A 154 18.72 20.68 4.54
CA GLU A 154 19.64 21.73 4.06
C GLU A 154 20.33 22.52 5.18
N GLU A 155 19.81 22.53 6.42
CA GLU A 155 20.44 23.28 7.52
C GLU A 155 21.51 22.51 8.33
N MET A 156 21.66 21.19 8.13
CA MET A 156 22.66 20.38 8.87
C MET A 156 23.92 20.04 8.07
N ALA A 157 24.11 20.62 6.89
CA ALA A 157 25.31 20.46 6.06
C ALA A 157 26.35 21.60 6.22
N LEU A 158 26.16 22.51 7.18
CA LEU A 158 27.02 23.69 7.40
C LEU A 158 27.56 23.86 8.83
N LEU A 159 27.63 22.78 9.62
CA LEU A 159 28.41 22.72 10.87
C LEU A 159 29.32 21.49 10.86
#